data_AF-A0A2A4FA85-F1
#
_entry.id   AF-A0A2A4FA85-F1
#
_cell.length_a   1.000
_cell.length_b   1.000
_cell.length_c   1.000
_cell.angle_alpha   90.00
_cell.angle_beta   90.00
_cell.angle_gamma   90.00
#
_symmetry.space_group_name_H-M   'P 1'
#
loop_
_entity.id
_entity.type
_entity.pdbx_description
1 polymer ?
#
loop_
_entity_poly.entity_id
_entity_poly.type
_entity_poly.pdbx_seq_one_letter_code
_entity_poly.pdbx_strand_id
1 'polypeptide(L)'
;MIHRQQLEERINRETELPLDPCATSSSNYAGQAVKSTNSKSSSYRPGGSTVSSAPLNKALNGAPAAVEASRRASLSIHQAKYCSAIEVQQGYPGCSSSNMPDADASADSLFTGAGKPGKDADMTFTTEQEEAARAYIRMSVDPQPPESISKAEAGTEAGKLYIAMQKAYQANITSAQKSMNDELASHMPFPGSAKLIQELKQADAAAKYFDATASSVAKSTGTMSLAELQEFEAGRRWRNPYWQIEFATLADPTKLAREQLFVSAFMADIQYQQFAKSKHIDVLLGQILAALTRTGDRPAIEAQLQRVRATNAR
;
A
#
# COMPACT_ATOMS: atom_id res chain seq x y z
N MET A 1 32.10 22.74 -47.21
CA MET A 1 31.26 23.04 -46.03
C MET A 1 29.89 22.38 -46.12
N ILE A 2 29.14 22.55 -47.21
CA ILE A 2 27.78 21.99 -47.41
C ILE A 2 27.70 20.46 -47.21
N HIS A 3 28.69 19.70 -47.72
CA HIS A 3 28.69 18.23 -47.62
C HIS A 3 28.88 17.72 -46.17
N ARG A 4 29.54 18.50 -45.30
CA ARG A 4 29.78 18.12 -43.90
C ARG A 4 28.52 18.34 -43.05
N GLN A 5 27.81 19.45 -43.28
CA GLN A 5 26.52 19.71 -42.64
C GLN A 5 25.46 18.66 -43.03
N GLN A 6 25.39 18.28 -44.30
CA GLN A 6 24.46 17.23 -44.74
C GLN A 6 24.79 15.85 -44.16
N LEU A 7 26.08 15.58 -43.90
CA LEU A 7 26.51 14.34 -43.25
C LEU A 7 26.16 14.35 -41.76
N GLU A 8 26.38 15.49 -41.08
CA GLU A 8 26.02 15.71 -39.68
C GLU A 8 24.49 15.66 -39.47
N GLU A 9 23.69 16.25 -40.35
CA GLU A 9 22.21 16.14 -40.32
C GLU A 9 21.72 14.71 -40.55
N ARG A 10 22.36 13.97 -41.46
CA ARG A 10 21.99 12.57 -41.72
C ARG A 10 22.37 11.67 -40.55
N ILE A 11 23.56 11.84 -39.98
CA ILE A 11 23.99 11.13 -38.77
C ILE A 11 23.08 11.47 -37.60
N ASN A 12 22.72 12.74 -37.40
CA ASN A 12 21.76 13.12 -36.37
C ASN A 12 20.41 12.45 -36.61
N ARG A 13 19.85 12.46 -37.82
CA ARG A 13 18.61 11.71 -38.13
C ARG A 13 18.70 10.20 -37.91
N GLU A 14 19.86 9.60 -38.18
CA GLU A 14 20.06 8.14 -38.10
C GLU A 14 20.43 7.67 -36.68
N THR A 15 20.99 8.54 -35.84
CA THR A 15 21.47 8.24 -34.48
C THR A 15 20.68 8.91 -33.36
N GLU A 16 19.90 9.95 -33.66
CA GLU A 16 18.93 10.49 -32.71
C GLU A 16 17.86 9.43 -32.50
N LEU A 17 17.81 8.93 -31.27
CA LEU A 17 16.62 8.27 -30.79
C LEU A 17 15.45 9.22 -31.06
N PRO A 18 14.33 8.75 -31.66
CA PRO A 18 13.18 9.60 -31.88
C PRO A 18 12.87 10.32 -30.58
N LEU A 19 12.57 11.62 -30.67
CA LEU A 19 12.14 12.44 -29.53
C LEU A 19 11.15 11.59 -28.73
N ASP A 20 11.57 11.03 -27.59
CA ASP A 20 10.66 10.25 -26.75
C ASP A 20 9.70 11.28 -26.20
N PRO A 21 8.43 11.29 -26.66
CA PRO A 21 7.45 12.26 -26.17
C PRO A 21 7.35 12.16 -24.64
N CYS A 22 7.77 11.03 -24.07
CA CYS A 22 7.73 10.71 -22.67
C CYS A 22 9.08 10.87 -21.91
N ALA A 23 10.15 11.43 -22.50
CA ALA A 23 11.48 11.58 -21.87
C ALA A 23 11.55 12.67 -20.77
N THR A 24 10.69 12.59 -19.77
CA THR A 24 10.93 13.21 -18.46
C THR A 24 11.53 12.14 -17.56
N SER A 25 12.74 12.38 -17.04
CA SER A 25 13.49 11.41 -16.23
C SER A 25 12.81 11.19 -14.87
N SER A 26 11.84 10.28 -14.82
CA SER A 26 11.15 9.86 -13.59
C SER A 26 12.04 9.09 -12.63
N SER A 27 13.26 8.71 -13.04
CA SER A 27 14.22 7.95 -12.23
C SER A 27 14.62 8.67 -10.93
N ASN A 28 14.77 9.99 -10.96
CA ASN A 28 15.07 10.79 -9.77
C ASN A 28 13.92 10.76 -8.75
N TYR A 29 12.68 10.71 -9.23
CA TYR A 29 11.48 10.62 -8.39
C TYR A 29 11.23 9.19 -7.89
N ALA A 30 11.57 8.17 -8.69
CA ALA A 30 11.45 6.77 -8.27
C ALA A 30 12.27 6.49 -7.00
N GLY A 31 13.50 7.00 -6.92
CA GLY A 31 14.31 6.89 -5.70
C GLY A 31 13.68 7.60 -4.49
N GLN A 32 13.04 8.75 -4.70
CA GLN A 32 12.32 9.47 -3.63
C GLN A 32 11.06 8.73 -3.20
N ALA A 33 10.31 8.19 -4.14
CA ALA A 33 9.09 7.42 -3.91
C ALA A 33 9.37 6.15 -3.09
N VAL A 34 10.43 5.39 -3.43
CA VAL A 34 10.87 4.21 -2.66
C VAL A 34 11.30 4.59 -1.24
N LYS A 35 12.10 5.66 -1.08
CA LYS A 35 12.51 6.15 0.25
C LYS A 35 11.31 6.58 1.09
N SER A 36 10.37 7.32 0.49
CA SER A 36 9.13 7.76 1.14
C SER A 36 8.30 6.56 1.60
N THR A 37 8.11 5.57 0.71
CA THR A 37 7.39 4.32 1.01
C THR A 37 7.99 3.60 2.23
N ASN A 38 9.32 3.41 2.24
CA ASN A 38 10.00 2.76 3.36
C ASN A 38 9.83 3.52 4.68
N SER A 39 9.94 4.86 4.64
CA SER A 39 9.76 5.69 5.82
C SER A 39 8.32 5.64 6.35
N LYS A 40 7.33 5.74 5.46
CA LYS A 40 5.90 5.68 5.80
C LYS A 40 5.51 4.30 6.32
N SER A 41 5.96 3.21 5.69
CA SER A 41 5.77 1.84 6.18
C SER A 41 6.31 1.66 7.60
N SER A 42 7.52 2.16 7.87
CA SER A 42 8.11 2.09 9.22
C SER A 42 7.29 2.83 10.26
N SER A 43 6.60 3.90 9.85
CA SER A 43 5.74 4.72 10.72
C SER A 43 4.43 4.04 11.12
N TYR A 44 4.03 2.96 10.45
CA TYR A 44 2.82 2.19 10.80
C TYR A 44 3.01 1.25 12.00
N ARG A 45 4.24 1.09 12.48
CA ARG A 45 4.52 0.33 13.71
C ARG A 45 3.76 0.93 14.90
N PRO A 46 3.32 0.11 15.87
CA PRO A 46 2.66 0.60 17.08
C PRO A 46 3.44 1.72 17.77
N GLY A 47 2.76 2.82 18.08
CA GLY A 47 3.36 4.02 18.68
C GLY A 47 4.00 4.99 17.68
N GLY A 48 3.92 4.71 16.38
CA GLY A 48 4.37 5.61 15.31
C GLY A 48 3.27 6.60 14.91
N SER A 49 2.63 6.33 13.78
CA SER A 49 1.62 7.21 13.18
C SER A 49 0.24 7.08 13.85
N THR A 50 -0.39 8.22 14.10
CA THR A 50 -1.76 8.32 14.60
C THR A 50 -2.79 8.25 13.48
N VAL A 51 -4.03 7.95 13.82
CA VAL A 51 -5.20 8.05 12.93
C VAL A 51 -6.27 8.95 13.57
N SER A 52 -7.17 9.49 12.76
CA SER A 52 -8.30 10.32 13.20
C SER A 52 -9.34 9.52 13.97
N SER A 53 -9.55 8.26 13.62
CA SER A 53 -10.48 7.37 14.34
C SER A 53 -9.94 7.05 15.74
N ALA A 54 -10.54 7.62 16.78
CA ALA A 54 -10.17 7.37 18.18
C ALA A 54 -10.14 5.87 18.57
N PRO A 55 -11.16 5.04 18.24
CA PRO A 55 -11.09 3.61 18.58
C PRO A 55 -9.97 2.88 17.84
N LEU A 56 -9.73 3.23 16.57
CA LEU A 56 -8.63 2.64 15.80
C LEU A 56 -7.28 3.10 16.32
N ASN A 57 -7.11 4.38 16.62
CA ASN A 57 -5.88 4.94 17.16
C ASN A 57 -5.51 4.29 18.49
N LYS A 58 -6.49 4.12 19.38
CA LYS A 58 -6.30 3.40 20.64
C LYS A 58 -5.90 1.94 20.42
N ALA A 59 -6.51 1.27 19.44
CA ALA A 59 -6.23 -0.14 19.17
C ALA A 59 -4.88 -0.37 18.46
N LEU A 60 -4.38 0.61 17.71
CA LEU A 60 -3.08 0.54 17.02
C LEU A 60 -1.91 0.99 17.91
N ASN A 61 -2.12 2.02 18.73
CA ASN A 61 -1.06 2.71 19.47
C ASN A 61 -1.15 2.55 20.99
N GLY A 62 -2.25 2.00 21.52
CA GLY A 62 -2.42 1.74 22.94
C GLY A 62 -1.75 0.45 23.42
N ALA A 63 -1.65 0.31 24.74
CA ALA A 63 -1.21 -0.95 25.34
C ALA A 63 -2.20 -2.08 24.99
N PRO A 64 -1.71 -3.27 24.61
CA PRO A 64 -2.56 -4.43 24.35
C PRO A 64 -3.53 -4.70 25.50
N ALA A 65 -4.81 -4.77 25.19
CA ALA A 65 -5.88 -5.01 26.16
C ALA A 65 -6.23 -6.51 26.24
N ALA A 66 -6.96 -6.88 27.30
CA ALA A 66 -7.54 -8.21 27.43
C ALA A 66 -8.33 -8.62 26.17
N VAL A 67 -8.44 -9.92 25.91
CA VAL A 67 -9.06 -10.48 24.71
C VAL A 67 -10.47 -9.91 24.44
N GLU A 68 -11.33 -9.88 25.45
CA GLU A 68 -12.69 -9.34 25.33
C GLU A 68 -12.71 -7.83 25.02
N ALA A 69 -11.79 -7.07 25.62
CA ALA A 69 -11.66 -5.64 25.31
C ALA A 69 -11.14 -5.42 23.88
N SER A 70 -10.22 -6.27 23.41
CA SER A 70 -9.72 -6.24 22.03
C SER A 70 -10.79 -6.58 20.99
N ARG A 71 -11.69 -7.53 21.29
CA ARG A 71 -12.87 -7.85 20.47
C ARG A 71 -13.85 -6.69 20.40
N ARG A 72 -14.16 -6.07 21.55
CA ARG A 72 -14.98 -4.86 21.60
C ARG A 72 -14.36 -3.69 20.83
N ALA A 73 -13.03 -3.55 20.86
CA ALA A 73 -12.34 -2.54 20.07
C ALA A 73 -12.52 -2.79 18.56
N SER A 74 -12.39 -4.03 18.09
CA SER A 74 -12.69 -4.39 16.70
C SER A 74 -14.12 -4.00 16.29
N LEU A 75 -15.11 -4.36 17.10
CA LEU A 75 -16.51 -3.98 16.85
C LEU A 75 -16.70 -2.46 16.81
N SER A 76 -16.09 -1.72 17.74
CA SER A 76 -16.18 -0.26 17.78
C SER A 76 -15.50 0.41 16.58
N ILE A 77 -14.42 -0.16 16.05
CA ILE A 77 -13.76 0.31 14.83
C ILE A 77 -14.70 0.11 13.63
N HIS A 78 -15.28 -1.09 13.51
CA HIS A 78 -16.20 -1.44 12.45
C HIS A 78 -17.45 -0.54 12.45
N GLN A 79 -18.13 -0.43 13.60
CA GLN A 79 -19.33 0.40 13.76
C GLN A 79 -19.09 1.88 13.49
N ALA A 80 -17.87 2.38 13.72
CA ALA A 80 -17.56 3.79 13.52
C ALA A 80 -17.59 4.21 12.04
N LYS A 81 -17.19 3.33 11.11
CA LYS A 81 -16.98 3.72 9.70
C LYS A 81 -17.22 2.63 8.66
N TYR A 82 -17.41 1.35 9.00
CA TYR A 82 -17.25 0.25 8.03
C TYR A 82 -18.44 -0.71 7.93
N CYS A 83 -19.57 -0.43 8.57
CA CYS A 83 -20.75 -1.29 8.42
C CYS A 83 -21.23 -1.39 6.97
N SER A 84 -21.54 -2.62 6.57
CA SER A 84 -22.13 -2.97 5.30
C SER A 84 -23.63 -2.67 5.25
N ALA A 85 -24.19 -2.63 4.04
CA ALA A 85 -25.64 -2.49 3.86
C ALA A 85 -26.42 -3.68 4.44
N ILE A 86 -25.83 -4.87 4.44
CA ILE A 86 -26.44 -6.09 5.00
C ILE A 86 -26.57 -5.96 6.52
N GLU A 87 -25.54 -5.48 7.20
CA GLU A 87 -25.57 -5.31 8.67
C GLU A 87 -26.56 -4.24 9.10
N VAL A 88 -26.67 -3.15 8.31
CA VAL A 88 -27.71 -2.13 8.52
C VAL A 88 -29.11 -2.74 8.34
N GLN A 89 -29.32 -3.53 7.28
CA GLN A 89 -30.59 -4.22 7.03
C GLN A 89 -30.95 -5.22 8.13
N GLN A 90 -29.95 -5.91 8.69
CA GLN A 90 -30.11 -6.85 9.78
C GLN A 90 -30.29 -6.17 11.16
N GLY A 91 -30.16 -4.84 11.22
CA GLY A 91 -30.36 -4.08 12.45
C GLY A 91 -29.25 -4.28 13.48
N TYR A 92 -28.01 -4.53 13.03
CA TYR A 92 -26.88 -4.66 13.94
C TYR A 92 -26.70 -3.37 14.76
N PRO A 93 -26.64 -3.44 16.10
CA PRO A 93 -26.58 -2.25 16.94
C PRO A 93 -25.39 -1.36 16.55
N GLY A 94 -25.61 -0.05 16.49
CA GLY A 94 -24.55 0.93 16.19
C GLY A 94 -24.10 0.98 14.73
N CYS A 95 -24.67 0.18 13.83
CA CYS A 95 -24.34 0.25 12.42
C CYS A 95 -25.15 1.32 11.66
N SER A 96 -24.45 2.06 10.81
CA SER A 96 -25.01 3.01 9.85
C SER A 96 -24.37 2.81 8.48
N SER A 97 -25.03 3.28 7.42
CA SER A 97 -24.51 3.15 6.05
C SER A 97 -23.12 3.77 5.92
N SER A 98 -22.18 3.02 5.33
CA SER A 98 -20.81 3.45 5.05
C SER A 98 -20.55 3.68 3.56
N ASN A 99 -19.62 4.59 3.25
CA ASN A 99 -19.03 4.73 1.93
C ASN A 99 -17.86 3.75 1.69
N MET A 100 -17.38 3.08 2.74
CA MET A 100 -16.31 2.08 2.74
C MET A 100 -16.80 0.83 3.52
N PRO A 101 -17.87 0.17 3.07
CA PRO A 101 -18.38 -1.01 3.75
C PRO A 101 -17.32 -2.12 3.81
N ASP A 102 -17.26 -2.83 4.93
CA ASP A 102 -16.35 -3.93 5.22
C ASP A 102 -14.86 -3.61 5.07
N ALA A 103 -14.49 -2.32 5.08
CA ALA A 103 -13.13 -1.94 4.76
C ALA A 103 -12.10 -2.34 5.84
N ASP A 104 -12.52 -2.66 7.06
CA ASP A 104 -11.68 -3.28 8.08
C ASP A 104 -11.61 -4.81 7.99
N ALA A 105 -12.34 -5.42 7.05
CA ALA A 105 -12.43 -6.87 6.85
C ALA A 105 -12.11 -7.33 5.41
N SER A 106 -12.05 -6.42 4.44
CA SER A 106 -11.71 -6.72 3.03
C SER A 106 -10.25 -6.43 2.69
N ALA A 107 -9.63 -7.35 1.95
CA ALA A 107 -8.29 -7.15 1.38
C ALA A 107 -8.24 -6.01 0.34
N ASP A 108 -9.39 -5.62 -0.22
CA ASP A 108 -9.49 -4.50 -1.15
C ASP A 108 -8.96 -3.20 -0.54
N SER A 109 -9.13 -3.01 0.77
CA SER A 109 -8.58 -1.85 1.47
C SER A 109 -7.06 -1.71 1.32
N LEU A 110 -6.35 -2.82 1.07
CA LEU A 110 -4.90 -2.81 0.88
C LEU A 110 -4.49 -2.64 -0.59
N PHE A 111 -5.21 -3.25 -1.53
CA PHE A 111 -4.76 -3.38 -2.93
C PHE A 111 -5.51 -2.46 -3.92
N THR A 112 -6.77 -2.16 -3.66
CA THR A 112 -7.64 -1.39 -4.58
C THR A 112 -8.17 -0.11 -3.95
N GLY A 113 -7.96 0.05 -2.64
CA GLY A 113 -8.43 1.16 -1.82
C GLY A 113 -9.85 0.92 -1.34
N ALA A 114 -10.11 1.25 -0.09
CA ALA A 114 -11.43 1.11 0.50
C ALA A 114 -12.49 1.95 -0.24
N GLY A 115 -13.70 1.42 -0.38
CA GLY A 115 -14.85 2.13 -0.94
C GLY A 115 -16.00 1.18 -1.27
N LYS A 116 -16.98 1.64 -2.06
CA LYS A 116 -18.16 0.84 -2.42
C LYS A 116 -17.79 -0.33 -3.34
N PRO A 117 -18.54 -1.45 -3.28
CA PRO A 117 -18.36 -2.57 -4.20
C PRO A 117 -18.42 -2.12 -5.66
N GLY A 118 -17.50 -2.64 -6.48
CA GLY A 118 -17.44 -2.37 -7.92
C GLY A 118 -16.78 -1.04 -8.31
N LYS A 119 -16.16 -0.31 -7.38
CA LYS A 119 -15.34 0.86 -7.74
C LYS A 119 -14.06 0.43 -8.45
N ASP A 120 -13.49 1.34 -9.24
CA ASP A 120 -12.14 1.19 -9.79
C ASP A 120 -11.07 1.24 -8.69
N ALA A 121 -9.93 0.62 -8.95
CA ALA A 121 -8.80 0.64 -8.04
C ALA A 121 -8.19 2.05 -7.96
N ASP A 122 -7.94 2.54 -6.74
CA ASP A 122 -7.18 3.76 -6.53
C ASP A 122 -5.72 3.39 -6.30
N MET A 123 -4.78 3.78 -7.17
CA MET A 123 -3.36 3.56 -6.86
C MET A 123 -2.80 4.57 -5.87
N THR A 124 -3.42 5.74 -5.73
CA THR A 124 -3.11 6.72 -4.68
C THR A 124 -4.26 6.78 -3.69
N PHE A 125 -4.01 6.44 -2.42
CA PHE A 125 -5.04 6.40 -1.39
C PHE A 125 -5.25 7.75 -0.71
N THR A 126 -6.49 7.99 -0.30
CA THR A 126 -6.87 9.02 0.68
C THR A 126 -6.40 8.64 2.10
N THR A 127 -6.42 9.60 3.03
CA THR A 127 -6.16 9.31 4.45
C THR A 127 -7.22 8.39 5.03
N GLU A 128 -8.49 8.49 4.60
CA GLU A 128 -9.56 7.59 5.02
C GLU A 128 -9.33 6.15 4.56
N GLN A 129 -8.84 5.96 3.32
CA GLN A 129 -8.43 4.66 2.80
C GLN A 129 -7.18 4.13 3.53
N GLU A 130 -6.24 5.00 3.89
CA GLU A 130 -5.09 4.64 4.73
C GLU A 130 -5.56 4.07 6.09
N GLU A 131 -6.50 4.75 6.75
CA GLU A 131 -7.06 4.29 8.03
C GLU A 131 -7.82 2.97 7.91
N ALA A 132 -8.60 2.81 6.84
CA ALA A 132 -9.32 1.58 6.56
C ALA A 132 -8.36 0.41 6.33
N ALA A 133 -7.31 0.61 5.52
CA ALA A 133 -6.26 -0.38 5.32
C ALA A 133 -5.56 -0.73 6.64
N ARG A 134 -5.25 0.24 7.50
CA ARG A 134 -4.67 -0.02 8.83
C ARG A 134 -5.61 -0.81 9.73
N ALA A 135 -6.92 -0.58 9.65
CA ALA A 135 -7.93 -1.38 10.36
C ALA A 135 -7.93 -2.83 9.86
N TYR A 136 -7.90 -3.03 8.54
CA TYR A 136 -7.77 -4.36 7.93
C TYR A 136 -6.48 -5.09 8.31
N ILE A 137 -5.33 -4.41 8.27
CA ILE A 137 -4.04 -4.99 8.66
C ILE A 137 -4.08 -5.46 10.12
N ARG A 138 -4.63 -4.64 11.02
CA ARG A 138 -4.84 -5.05 12.41
C ARG A 138 -5.72 -6.30 12.50
N MET A 139 -6.87 -6.28 11.82
CA MET A 139 -7.84 -7.36 11.86
C MET A 139 -7.27 -8.69 11.34
N SER A 140 -6.52 -8.64 10.25
CA SER A 140 -5.95 -9.82 9.59
C SER A 140 -4.74 -10.40 10.34
N VAL A 141 -3.90 -9.56 10.95
CA VAL A 141 -2.62 -10.00 11.53
C VAL A 141 -2.68 -10.29 13.03
N ASP A 142 -3.28 -9.42 13.84
CA ASP A 142 -3.44 -9.72 15.25
C ASP A 142 -4.53 -8.84 15.88
N PRO A 143 -5.81 -9.24 15.76
CA PRO A 143 -6.90 -8.45 16.31
C PRO A 143 -6.95 -8.49 17.85
N GLN A 144 -6.19 -9.39 18.50
CA GLN A 144 -6.30 -9.66 19.93
C GLN A 144 -4.91 -9.80 20.56
N PRO A 145 -3.97 -8.83 20.45
CA PRO A 145 -2.57 -8.95 20.90
C PRO A 145 -2.43 -9.44 22.36
N PRO A 146 -1.32 -10.09 22.75
CA PRO A 146 -1.14 -10.56 24.13
C PRO A 146 -1.28 -9.39 25.11
N GLU A 147 -2.12 -9.56 26.11
CA GLU A 147 -2.50 -8.51 27.06
C GLU A 147 -1.28 -7.91 27.79
N SER A 148 -1.26 -6.58 27.93
CA SER A 148 -0.25 -5.92 28.76
C SER A 148 -0.44 -6.23 30.25
N ILE A 149 0.65 -6.40 30.99
CA ILE A 149 0.63 -6.59 32.44
C ILE A 149 0.96 -5.28 33.16
N SER A 150 0.51 -5.16 34.41
CA SER A 150 0.79 -4.00 35.26
C SER A 150 2.29 -3.90 35.61
N LYS A 151 2.71 -2.71 36.07
CA LYS A 151 4.09 -2.49 36.52
C LYS A 151 4.50 -3.42 37.66
N ALA A 152 3.58 -3.73 38.58
CA ALA A 152 3.84 -4.63 39.70
C ALA A 152 4.08 -6.07 39.21
N GLU A 153 3.18 -6.56 38.36
CA GLU A 153 3.30 -7.88 37.73
C GLU A 153 4.60 -8.02 36.93
N ALA A 154 4.97 -7.00 36.15
CA ALA A 154 6.20 -6.95 35.36
C ALA A 154 7.48 -7.06 36.22
N GLY A 155 7.42 -6.69 37.50
CA GLY A 155 8.55 -6.80 38.42
C GLY A 155 8.83 -8.23 38.89
N THR A 156 7.85 -9.14 38.80
CA THR A 156 7.99 -10.54 39.22
C THR A 156 8.79 -11.36 38.19
N GLU A 157 9.41 -12.47 38.62
CA GLU A 157 10.08 -13.40 37.69
C GLU A 157 9.13 -13.96 36.63
N ALA A 158 7.89 -14.28 37.02
CA ALA A 158 6.86 -14.69 36.08
C ALA A 158 6.53 -13.59 35.07
N GLY A 159 6.48 -12.33 35.50
CA GLY A 159 6.24 -11.17 34.65
C GLY A 159 7.36 -10.93 33.64
N LYS A 160 8.63 -11.03 34.07
CA LYS A 160 9.79 -10.92 33.19
C LYS A 160 9.76 -11.97 32.08
N LEU A 161 9.46 -13.22 32.42
CA LEU A 161 9.32 -14.30 31.44
C LEU A 161 8.15 -14.03 30.48
N TYR A 162 7.01 -13.56 31.00
CA TYR A 162 5.86 -13.17 30.16
C TYR A 162 6.25 -12.10 29.14
N ILE A 163 6.93 -11.04 29.56
CA ILE A 163 7.39 -9.96 28.68
C ILE A 163 8.34 -10.50 27.61
N ALA A 164 9.27 -11.40 27.97
CA ALA A 164 10.17 -12.01 27.00
C ALA A 164 9.40 -12.79 25.92
N MET A 165 8.39 -13.58 26.32
CA MET A 165 7.54 -14.31 25.38
C MET A 165 6.71 -13.35 24.50
N GLN A 166 6.15 -12.28 25.07
CA GLN A 166 5.46 -11.25 24.30
C GLN A 166 6.37 -10.59 23.25
N LYS A 167 7.64 -10.34 23.59
CA LYS A 167 8.60 -9.74 22.65
C LYS A 167 8.95 -10.69 21.51
N ALA A 168 9.16 -11.98 21.78
CA ALA A 168 9.38 -12.98 20.74
C ALA A 168 8.17 -13.09 19.80
N TYR A 169 6.97 -13.15 20.37
CA TYR A 169 5.71 -13.14 19.63
C TYR A 169 5.58 -11.90 18.73
N GLN A 170 5.83 -10.71 19.30
CA GLN A 170 5.74 -9.46 18.56
C GLN A 170 6.75 -9.38 17.41
N ALA A 171 7.94 -9.97 17.54
CA ALA A 171 8.91 -10.03 16.44
C ALA A 171 8.33 -10.75 15.21
N ASN A 172 7.68 -11.89 15.40
CA ASN A 172 7.03 -12.63 14.33
C ASN A 172 5.82 -11.87 13.75
N ILE A 173 4.98 -11.29 14.61
CA ILE A 173 3.83 -10.49 14.17
C ILE A 173 4.26 -9.25 13.38
N THR A 174 5.30 -8.53 13.82
CA THR A 174 5.79 -7.37 13.06
C THR A 174 6.43 -7.75 11.73
N SER A 175 7.07 -8.93 11.65
CA SER A 175 7.54 -9.49 10.39
C SER A 175 6.38 -9.77 9.43
N ALA A 176 5.32 -10.41 9.93
CA ALA A 176 4.09 -10.65 9.18
C ALA A 176 3.41 -9.37 8.70
N GLN A 177 3.38 -8.32 9.52
CA GLN A 177 2.77 -7.01 9.18
C GLN A 177 3.58 -6.22 8.14
N LYS A 178 4.88 -6.48 8.01
CA LYS A 178 5.79 -5.64 7.22
C LYS A 178 5.37 -5.56 5.75
N SER A 179 5.05 -6.70 5.12
CA SER A 179 4.63 -6.72 3.71
C SER A 179 3.35 -5.92 3.47
N MET A 180 2.39 -5.99 4.39
CA MET A 180 1.15 -5.22 4.30
C MET A 180 1.39 -3.72 4.53
N ASN A 181 2.27 -3.37 5.47
CA ASN A 181 2.64 -1.97 5.72
C ASN A 181 3.40 -1.37 4.53
N ASP A 182 4.27 -2.15 3.88
CA ASP A 182 4.99 -1.74 2.67
C ASP A 182 4.01 -1.52 1.51
N GLU A 183 3.05 -2.44 1.33
CA GLU A 183 2.04 -2.31 0.28
C GLU A 183 1.17 -1.08 0.50
N LEU A 184 0.61 -0.90 1.70
CA LEU A 184 -0.16 0.28 2.05
C LEU A 184 0.66 1.56 1.87
N ALA A 185 1.92 1.58 2.32
CA ALA A 185 2.77 2.75 2.18
C ALA A 185 3.05 3.09 0.71
N SER A 186 3.08 2.09 -0.18
CA SER A 186 3.29 2.30 -1.61
C SER A 186 2.13 3.02 -2.29
N HIS A 187 0.93 2.98 -1.69
CA HIS A 187 -0.26 3.70 -2.13
C HIS A 187 -0.36 5.12 -1.55
N MET A 188 0.55 5.55 -0.67
CA MET A 188 0.51 6.90 -0.11
C MET A 188 1.27 7.89 -1.01
N PRO A 189 0.80 9.15 -1.14
CA PRO A 189 1.52 10.18 -1.87
C PRO A 189 2.94 10.38 -1.36
N PHE A 190 3.90 10.59 -2.28
CA PHE A 190 5.29 10.86 -1.92
C PHE A 190 5.70 12.33 -2.21
N PRO A 191 6.68 12.89 -1.47
CA PRO A 191 7.20 14.22 -1.73
C PRO A 191 7.79 14.36 -3.14
N GLY A 192 7.46 15.44 -3.85
CA GLY A 192 7.92 15.69 -5.23
C GLY A 192 6.99 15.12 -6.32
N SER A 193 6.01 14.29 -5.96
CA SER A 193 5.03 13.73 -6.91
C SER A 193 4.24 14.79 -7.68
N ALA A 194 3.92 15.93 -7.07
CA ALA A 194 3.22 17.02 -7.76
C ALA A 194 4.05 17.62 -8.90
N LYS A 195 5.35 17.84 -8.68
CA LYS A 195 6.26 18.33 -9.71
C LYS A 195 6.43 17.27 -10.81
N LEU A 196 6.53 16.00 -10.44
CA LEU A 196 6.57 14.91 -11.40
C LEU A 196 5.31 14.91 -12.29
N ILE A 197 4.10 15.06 -11.73
CA ILE A 197 2.87 15.15 -12.53
C ILE A 197 2.93 16.32 -13.52
N GLN A 198 3.42 17.49 -13.09
CA GLN A 198 3.56 18.66 -13.97
C GLN A 198 4.55 18.41 -15.12
N GLU A 199 5.67 17.71 -14.84
CA GLU A 199 6.66 17.32 -15.85
C GLU A 199 6.07 16.28 -16.81
N LEU A 200 5.41 15.23 -16.29
CA LEU A 200 4.76 14.20 -17.09
C LEU A 200 3.71 14.79 -18.05
N LYS A 201 2.97 15.81 -17.60
CA LYS A 201 1.94 16.49 -18.39
C LYS A 201 2.48 17.43 -19.47
N GLN A 202 3.80 17.62 -19.58
CA GLN A 202 4.39 18.35 -20.71
C GLN A 202 4.24 17.60 -22.04
N ALA A 203 4.02 16.29 -21.98
CA ALA A 203 3.80 15.43 -23.13
C ALA A 203 2.32 15.14 -23.34
N ASP A 204 1.77 15.41 -24.53
CA ASP A 204 0.33 15.29 -24.80
C ASP A 204 -0.20 13.86 -24.60
N ALA A 205 0.43 12.85 -25.21
CA ALA A 205 0.05 11.45 -24.97
C ALA A 205 0.15 11.01 -23.51
N ALA A 206 1.12 11.52 -22.75
CA ALA A 206 1.28 11.17 -21.33
C ALA A 206 0.23 11.87 -20.45
N ALA A 207 -0.07 13.14 -20.75
CA ALA A 207 -1.13 13.91 -20.08
C ALA A 207 -2.49 13.25 -20.29
N LYS A 208 -2.84 12.92 -21.54
CA LYS A 208 -4.11 12.25 -21.88
C LYS A 208 -4.21 10.88 -21.23
N TYR A 209 -3.12 10.12 -21.18
CA TYR A 209 -3.11 8.82 -20.50
C TYR A 209 -3.27 8.98 -18.99
N PHE A 210 -2.57 9.92 -18.35
CA PHE A 210 -2.73 10.22 -16.93
C PHE A 210 -4.17 10.62 -16.60
N ASP A 211 -4.76 11.52 -17.39
CA ASP A 211 -6.13 11.99 -17.18
C ASP A 211 -7.16 10.88 -17.43
N ALA A 212 -6.84 9.88 -18.25
CA ALA A 212 -7.68 8.69 -18.45
C ALA A 212 -7.54 7.69 -17.29
N THR A 213 -6.33 7.33 -16.88
CA THR A 213 -6.10 6.15 -16.03
C THR A 213 -5.80 6.46 -14.57
N ALA A 214 -5.33 7.65 -14.24
CA ALA A 214 -4.88 7.92 -12.88
C ALA A 214 -6.04 7.83 -11.87
N SER A 215 -5.72 7.47 -10.63
CA SER A 215 -6.72 7.42 -9.55
C SER A 215 -7.42 8.77 -9.33
N SER A 216 -8.64 8.71 -8.80
CA SER A 216 -9.44 9.90 -8.49
C SER A 216 -8.70 10.86 -7.54
N VAL A 217 -7.97 10.31 -6.57
CA VAL A 217 -7.14 11.04 -5.61
C VAL A 217 -5.97 11.71 -6.33
N ALA A 218 -5.28 11.00 -7.22
CA ALA A 218 -4.14 11.58 -7.93
C ALA A 218 -4.55 12.76 -8.81
N LYS A 219 -5.70 12.64 -9.50
CA LYS A 219 -6.28 13.71 -10.31
C LYS A 219 -6.70 14.92 -9.49
N SER A 220 -7.39 14.69 -8.36
CA SER A 220 -7.96 15.78 -7.53
C SER A 220 -6.92 16.51 -6.68
N THR A 221 -5.91 15.81 -6.17
CA THR A 221 -4.88 16.39 -5.30
C THR A 221 -3.66 16.90 -6.07
N GLY A 222 -3.47 16.42 -7.30
CA GLY A 222 -2.25 16.68 -8.06
C GLY A 222 -1.01 16.05 -7.43
N THR A 223 -1.17 14.96 -6.67
CA THR A 223 -0.07 14.17 -6.09
C THR A 223 -0.23 12.71 -6.47
N MET A 224 0.82 11.90 -6.40
CA MET A 224 0.73 10.47 -6.71
C MET A 224 1.56 9.62 -5.75
N SER A 225 1.19 8.36 -5.64
CA SER A 225 1.89 7.33 -4.87
C SER A 225 2.99 6.63 -5.69
N LEU A 226 3.76 5.75 -5.05
CA LEU A 226 4.70 4.87 -5.76
C LEU A 226 3.94 3.87 -6.65
N ALA A 227 2.84 3.30 -6.15
CA ALA A 227 2.02 2.36 -6.90
C ALA A 227 1.46 3.01 -8.17
N GLU A 228 0.99 4.25 -8.07
CA GLU A 228 0.49 5.04 -9.20
C GLU A 228 1.60 5.33 -10.21
N LEU A 229 2.78 5.73 -9.73
CA LEU A 229 3.95 5.96 -10.59
C LEU A 229 4.33 4.69 -11.36
N GLN A 230 4.39 3.55 -10.68
CA GLN A 230 4.76 2.27 -11.29
C GLN A 230 3.71 1.81 -12.32
N GLU A 231 2.43 1.91 -11.98
CA GLU A 231 1.35 1.57 -12.91
C GLU A 231 1.38 2.48 -14.15
N PHE A 232 1.53 3.78 -13.92
CA PHE A 232 1.57 4.77 -14.98
C PHE A 232 2.77 4.55 -15.91
N GLU A 233 3.99 4.39 -15.37
CA GLU A 233 5.19 4.20 -16.18
C GLU A 233 5.17 2.90 -16.99
N ALA A 234 4.63 1.81 -16.41
CA ALA A 234 4.46 0.55 -17.12
C ALA A 234 3.42 0.66 -18.25
N GLY A 235 2.31 1.38 -17.99
CA GLY A 235 1.19 1.48 -18.92
C GLY A 235 1.33 2.56 -19.99
N ARG A 236 2.05 3.66 -19.74
CA ARG A 236 2.03 4.88 -20.57
C ARG A 236 2.58 4.73 -21.99
N ARG A 237 3.07 3.55 -22.35
CA ARG A 237 3.47 3.15 -23.71
C ARG A 237 2.55 2.05 -24.24
N TRP A 238 2.70 0.81 -23.75
CA TRP A 238 1.96 -0.34 -24.28
C TRP A 238 0.44 -0.20 -24.13
N ARG A 239 -0.07 0.24 -22.97
CA ARG A 239 -1.50 0.44 -22.72
C ARG A 239 -2.02 1.81 -23.18
N ASN A 240 -1.16 2.70 -23.69
CA ASN A 240 -1.52 4.06 -24.04
C ASN A 240 -1.82 4.23 -25.53
N PRO A 241 -3.10 4.31 -25.96
CA PRO A 241 -3.43 4.46 -27.37
C PRO A 241 -2.93 5.80 -27.96
N TYR A 242 -2.84 6.86 -27.16
CA TYR A 242 -2.35 8.16 -27.62
C TYR A 242 -0.87 8.09 -28.01
N TRP A 243 -0.07 7.41 -27.20
CA TRP A 243 1.34 7.16 -27.51
C TRP A 243 1.49 6.30 -28.77
N GLN A 244 0.67 5.26 -28.93
CA GLN A 244 0.71 4.40 -30.12
C GLN A 244 0.40 5.19 -31.40
N ILE A 245 -0.58 6.09 -31.36
CA ILE A 245 -0.96 6.94 -32.49
C ILE A 245 0.16 7.93 -32.82
N GLU A 246 0.66 8.68 -31.83
CA GLU A 246 1.80 9.60 -32.01
C GLU A 246 3.00 8.87 -32.61
N PHE A 247 3.34 7.71 -32.07
CA PHE A 247 4.45 6.89 -32.53
C PHE A 247 4.26 6.35 -33.96
N ALA A 248 3.02 6.04 -34.36
CA ALA A 248 2.70 5.60 -35.71
C ALA A 248 2.82 6.73 -36.76
N THR A 249 2.60 7.99 -36.36
CA THR A 249 2.62 9.17 -37.26
C THR A 249 4.01 9.69 -37.60
N LEU A 250 5.04 9.30 -36.84
CA LEU A 250 6.45 9.56 -37.15
C LEU A 250 6.88 8.66 -38.34
N ALA A 251 7.10 9.23 -39.53
CA ALA A 251 7.34 8.48 -40.77
C ALA A 251 8.81 8.07 -41.00
N ASP A 252 9.03 6.76 -41.29
CA ASP A 252 10.23 6.07 -41.87
C ASP A 252 11.54 6.06 -41.00
N PRO A 253 12.53 5.12 -41.08
CA PRO A 253 12.67 3.73 -41.58
C PRO A 253 12.90 2.68 -40.45
N THR A 254 12.67 3.01 -39.19
CA THR A 254 12.95 2.17 -38.01
C THR A 254 11.85 1.14 -37.68
N LYS A 255 11.19 0.51 -38.67
CA LYS A 255 10.09 -0.46 -38.40
C LYS A 255 10.49 -1.57 -37.42
N LEU A 256 11.69 -2.14 -37.55
CA LEU A 256 12.21 -3.13 -36.60
C LEU A 256 12.47 -2.54 -35.20
N ALA A 257 13.02 -1.32 -35.11
CA ALA A 257 13.25 -0.67 -33.81
C ALA A 257 11.92 -0.26 -33.15
N ARG A 258 10.90 0.07 -33.94
CA ARG A 258 9.52 0.28 -33.51
C ARG A 258 8.93 -1.00 -32.93
N GLU A 259 9.02 -2.12 -33.64
CA GLU A 259 8.62 -3.44 -33.11
C GLU A 259 9.39 -3.80 -31.84
N GLN A 260 10.71 -3.57 -31.81
CA GLN A 260 11.53 -3.80 -30.61
C GLN A 260 11.08 -2.95 -29.43
N LEU A 261 10.67 -1.70 -29.66
CA LEU A 261 10.16 -0.82 -28.61
C LEU A 261 8.78 -1.28 -28.11
N PHE A 262 7.90 -1.72 -29.01
CA PHE A 262 6.62 -2.33 -28.63
C PHE A 262 6.81 -3.59 -27.78
N VAL A 263 7.69 -4.49 -28.20
CA VAL A 263 8.05 -5.70 -27.43
C VAL A 263 8.61 -5.31 -26.06
N SER A 264 9.52 -4.33 -26.01
CA SER A 264 10.12 -3.88 -24.74
C SER A 264 9.09 -3.24 -23.80
N ALA A 265 8.16 -2.43 -24.33
CA ALA A 265 7.07 -1.83 -23.57
C ALA A 265 6.08 -2.89 -23.07
N PHE A 266 5.73 -3.87 -23.90
CA PHE A 266 4.91 -5.00 -23.50
C PHE A 266 5.58 -5.82 -22.40
N MET A 267 6.88 -6.11 -22.53
CA MET A 267 7.65 -6.80 -21.49
C MET A 267 7.65 -6.03 -20.16
N ALA A 268 7.79 -4.71 -20.19
CA ALA A 268 7.72 -3.88 -18.99
C ALA A 268 6.34 -3.95 -18.32
N ASP A 269 5.25 -3.94 -19.10
CA ASP A 269 3.89 -4.09 -18.58
C ASP A 269 3.67 -5.47 -17.94
N ILE A 270 4.12 -6.54 -18.60
CA ILE A 270 4.06 -7.91 -18.03
C ILE A 270 4.90 -8.02 -16.75
N GLN A 271 6.09 -7.45 -16.71
CA GLN A 271 6.92 -7.41 -15.50
C GLN A 271 6.23 -6.68 -14.36
N TYR A 272 5.54 -5.56 -14.64
CA TYR A 272 4.73 -4.87 -13.65
C TYR A 272 3.57 -5.73 -13.14
N GLN A 273 2.85 -6.42 -14.03
CA GLN A 273 1.77 -7.32 -13.63
C GLN A 273 2.27 -8.47 -12.74
N GLN A 274 3.43 -9.05 -13.07
CA GLN A 274 4.08 -10.07 -12.25
C GLN A 274 4.50 -9.51 -10.88
N PHE A 275 5.08 -8.32 -10.85
CA PHE A 275 5.45 -7.62 -9.62
C PHE A 275 4.22 -7.36 -8.73
N ALA A 276 3.11 -6.88 -9.31
CA ALA A 276 1.86 -6.68 -8.59
C ALA A 276 1.36 -8.00 -7.99
N LYS A 277 1.35 -9.11 -8.74
CA LYS A 277 0.99 -10.42 -8.19
C LYS A 277 1.94 -10.90 -7.09
N SER A 278 3.24 -10.60 -7.18
CA SER A 278 4.21 -10.90 -6.12
C SER A 278 3.86 -10.19 -4.81
N LYS A 279 3.41 -8.93 -4.85
CA LYS A 279 2.96 -8.20 -3.64
C LYS A 279 1.78 -8.90 -2.95
N HIS A 280 0.81 -9.41 -3.71
CA HIS A 280 -0.29 -10.21 -3.15
C HIS A 280 0.21 -11.48 -2.46
N ILE A 281 1.20 -12.16 -3.05
CA ILE A 281 1.82 -13.35 -2.45
C ILE A 281 2.53 -12.98 -1.15
N ASP A 282 3.31 -11.90 -1.13
CA ASP A 282 4.03 -11.44 0.07
C ASP A 282 3.09 -11.09 1.23
N VAL A 283 1.94 -10.46 0.92
CA VAL A 283 0.89 -10.19 1.90
C VAL A 283 0.28 -11.48 2.44
N LEU A 284 -0.05 -12.43 1.56
CA LEU A 284 -0.61 -13.73 1.96
C LEU A 284 0.37 -14.51 2.85
N LEU A 285 1.66 -14.53 2.50
CA LEU A 285 2.70 -15.14 3.31
C LEU A 285 2.80 -14.48 4.70
N GLY A 286 2.68 -13.16 4.76
CA GLY A 286 2.59 -12.43 6.03
C GLY A 286 1.39 -12.87 6.87
N GLN A 287 0.20 -12.99 6.25
CA GLN A 287 -1.00 -13.46 6.95
C GLN A 287 -0.88 -14.92 7.44
N ILE A 288 -0.25 -15.80 6.66
CA ILE A 288 0.06 -17.18 7.06
C ILE A 288 1.02 -17.18 8.25
N LEU A 289 2.10 -16.41 8.21
CA LEU A 289 3.04 -16.28 9.33
C LEU A 289 2.30 -15.82 10.59
N ALA A 290 1.46 -14.79 10.50
CA ALA A 290 0.66 -14.31 11.63
C ALA A 290 -0.27 -15.40 12.20
N ALA A 291 -0.95 -16.16 11.34
CA ALA A 291 -1.82 -17.25 11.75
C ALA A 291 -1.05 -18.38 12.47
N LEU A 292 0.13 -18.75 11.95
CA LEU A 292 1.00 -19.75 12.55
C LEU A 292 1.55 -19.29 13.90
N THR A 293 2.03 -18.05 14.00
CA THR A 293 2.49 -17.46 15.27
C THR A 293 1.37 -17.42 16.30
N ARG A 294 0.16 -17.00 15.92
CA ARG A 294 -1.01 -17.04 16.82
C ARG A 294 -1.29 -18.46 17.32
N THR A 295 -1.31 -19.43 16.42
CA THR A 295 -1.65 -20.82 16.77
C THR A 295 -0.58 -21.48 17.63
N GLY A 296 0.71 -21.23 17.35
CA GLY A 296 1.84 -21.83 18.05
C GLY A 296 2.15 -21.21 19.41
N ASP A 297 2.19 -19.88 19.49
CA ASP A 297 2.75 -19.19 20.65
C ASP A 297 1.69 -18.78 21.68
N ARG A 298 0.46 -18.49 21.24
CA ARG A 298 -0.59 -17.93 22.12
C ARG A 298 -0.93 -18.78 23.33
N PRO A 299 -1.14 -20.11 23.20
CA PRO A 299 -1.51 -20.91 24.35
C PRO A 299 -0.47 -20.85 25.47
N ALA A 300 0.82 -20.86 25.12
CA ALA A 300 1.91 -20.77 26.08
C ALA A 300 2.00 -19.39 26.74
N ILE A 301 1.82 -18.32 25.96
CA ILE A 301 1.79 -16.94 26.45
C ILE A 301 0.62 -16.74 27.42
N GLU A 302 -0.57 -17.22 27.07
CA GLU A 302 -1.76 -17.13 27.92
C GLU A 302 -1.61 -17.92 29.21
N ALA A 303 -1.03 -19.13 29.15
CA ALA A 303 -0.70 -19.90 30.34
C ALA A 303 0.30 -19.16 31.25
N GLN A 304 1.30 -18.48 30.67
CA GLN A 304 2.23 -17.65 31.43
C GLN A 304 1.54 -16.43 32.05
N LEU A 305 0.60 -15.78 31.35
CA LEU A 305 -0.20 -14.68 31.91
C LEU A 305 -0.98 -15.11 33.16
N GLN A 306 -1.55 -16.32 33.16
CA GLN A 306 -2.22 -16.85 34.35
C GLN A 306 -1.26 -17.06 35.52
N ARG A 307 -0.02 -17.50 35.26
CA ARG A 307 1.02 -17.61 36.31
C ARG A 307 1.41 -16.25 36.88
N VAL A 308 1.50 -15.22 36.04
CA VAL A 308 1.74 -13.83 36.48
C VAL A 308 0.65 -13.39 37.46
N ARG A 309 -0.61 -13.56 37.06
CA ARG A 309 -1.78 -13.18 37.89
C ARG A 309 -1.85 -13.94 39.21
N ALA A 310 -1.55 -15.24 39.19
CA ALA A 310 -1.52 -16.07 40.40
C ALA A 310 -0.39 -15.68 41.37
N THR A 311 0.74 -15.17 40.85
CA THR A 311 1.89 -14.73 41.67
C THR A 311 1.63 -13.38 42.33
N ASN A 312 0.92 -12.47 41.64
CA ASN A 312 0.60 -11.13 42.15
C ASN A 312 -0.62 -11.11 43.09
N ALA A 313 -1.42 -12.17 43.13
CA ALA A 313 -2.54 -12.33 44.06
C ALA A 313 -2.11 -12.79 45.47
N ARG A 314 -0.80 -13.01 45.68
CA ARG A 314 -0.18 -13.36 46.96
C ARG A 314 0.65 -12.19 47.46
#